data_AF-A0A955G6E7-F1
#
_entry.id   AF-A0A955G6E7-F1
#
_cell.length_a   1.000
_cell.length_b   1.000
_cell.length_c   1.000
_cell.angle_alpha   90.00
_cell.angle_beta   90.00
_cell.angle_gamma   90.00
#
_symmetry.space_group_name_H-M   'P 1'
#
loop_
_entity.id
_entity.type
_entity.pdbx_description
1 polymer ?
#
loop_
_entity_poly.entity_id
_entity_poly.type
_entity_poly.pdbx_seq_one_letter_code
_entity_poly.pdbx_strand_id
1 'polypeptide(L)'
;MKNITARIAAAGKGTKNYQNKEVIDSYSLVVSTHDRGLQEVVRAKLYMGRSKSASTVYANVWIFGPSSAHRGSGSAGGYGYHKESEALARAFEDAGVRLYHTPKGSTEEVPFDFGGTGTSYYEEIFAAIARAVGQDGPSLLVSM
;
A
#
# COMPACT_ATOMS: atom_id res chain seq x y z
N MET A 1 3.19 6.96 17.11
CA MET A 1 2.66 5.81 16.34
C MET A 1 1.16 5.78 16.46
N LYS A 2 0.46 5.73 15.32
CA LYS A 2 -0.99 5.48 15.27
C LYS A 2 -1.19 3.97 15.30
N ASN A 3 -2.14 3.47 16.10
CA ASN A 3 -2.54 2.06 16.03
C ASN A 3 -3.36 1.86 14.75
N ILE A 4 -2.74 1.34 13.69
CA ILE A 4 -3.37 1.12 12.38
C ILE A 4 -3.67 -0.38 12.23
N THR A 5 -4.92 -0.67 11.87
CA THR A 5 -5.41 -2.02 11.56
C THR A 5 -5.82 -2.08 10.10
N ALA A 6 -5.53 -3.19 9.42
CA ALA A 6 -6.01 -3.44 8.07
C ALA A 6 -7.00 -4.60 8.06
N ARG A 7 -7.98 -4.55 7.15
CA ARG A 7 -8.90 -5.65 6.84
C ARG A 7 -8.89 -5.89 5.34
N ILE A 8 -8.96 -7.16 4.96
CA ILE A 8 -9.00 -7.57 3.55
C ILE A 8 -10.43 -7.93 3.17
N ALA A 9 -10.97 -7.23 2.18
CA ALA A 9 -12.23 -7.50 1.53
C ALA A 9 -12.00 -8.10 0.12
N ALA A 10 -13.09 -8.32 -0.62
CA ALA A 10 -13.00 -8.73 -2.02
C ALA A 10 -12.22 -7.67 -2.82
N ALA A 11 -11.24 -8.13 -3.61
CA ALA A 11 -10.45 -7.25 -4.47
C ALA A 11 -11.31 -6.69 -5.62
N GLY A 12 -10.97 -5.47 -6.04
CA GLY A 12 -11.58 -4.75 -7.15
C GLY A 12 -11.03 -5.18 -8.51
N LYS A 13 -10.66 -4.21 -9.36
CA LYS A 13 -10.35 -4.44 -10.78
C LYS A 13 -8.98 -5.06 -11.00
N GLY A 14 -8.07 -4.91 -10.03
CA GLY A 14 -6.71 -5.46 -10.09
C GLY A 14 -5.69 -4.50 -10.71
N THR A 15 -4.47 -5.00 -10.90
CA THR A 15 -3.33 -4.20 -11.39
C THR A 15 -3.43 -3.88 -12.87
N LYS A 16 -2.96 -2.69 -13.25
CA LYS A 16 -2.87 -2.25 -14.65
C LYS A 16 -1.46 -2.42 -15.19
N ASN A 17 -1.35 -2.64 -16.49
CA ASN A 17 -0.05 -2.71 -17.15
C ASN A 17 0.40 -1.31 -17.58
N TYR A 18 1.50 -0.79 -17.02
CA TYR A 18 2.01 0.57 -17.27
C TYR A 18 3.34 0.56 -18.04
N GLN A 19 3.41 -0.13 -19.18
CA GLN A 19 4.64 -0.28 -19.99
C GLN A 19 5.18 1.05 -20.56
N ASN A 20 4.31 2.03 -20.78
CA ASN A 20 4.67 3.33 -21.33
C ASN A 20 4.91 4.42 -20.26
N LYS A 21 5.05 4.01 -19.00
CA LYS A 21 5.34 4.89 -17.86
C LYS A 21 6.73 4.58 -17.30
N GLU A 22 7.29 5.53 -16.58
CA GLU A 22 8.52 5.35 -15.81
C GLU A 22 8.17 5.03 -14.37
N VAL A 23 8.93 4.12 -13.75
CA VAL A 23 8.85 3.88 -12.31
C VAL A 23 9.53 5.06 -11.63
N ILE A 24 8.82 5.71 -10.72
CA ILE A 24 9.34 6.86 -9.97
C ILE A 24 9.72 6.49 -8.54
N ASP A 25 9.11 5.44 -7.99
CA ASP A 25 9.39 4.92 -6.65
C ASP A 25 8.82 3.50 -6.52
N SER A 26 9.38 2.72 -5.60
CA SER A 26 8.94 1.37 -5.30
C SER A 26 9.14 1.00 -3.84
N TYR A 27 8.19 0.24 -3.30
CA TYR A 27 8.19 -0.21 -1.92
C TYR A 27 8.04 -1.72 -1.85
N SER A 28 8.80 -2.36 -0.98
CA SER A 28 8.74 -3.79 -0.71
C SER A 28 8.76 -4.02 0.79
N LEU A 29 7.69 -4.61 1.33
CA LEU A 29 7.68 -5.10 2.72
C LEU A 29 8.06 -6.57 2.72
N VAL A 30 9.19 -6.85 3.34
CA VAL A 30 9.70 -8.21 3.56
C VAL A 30 9.43 -8.61 5.00
N VAL A 31 8.84 -9.78 5.19
CA VAL A 31 8.55 -10.37 6.51
C VAL A 31 9.38 -11.63 6.68
N SER A 32 10.03 -11.76 7.83
CA SER A 32 10.72 -12.99 8.22
C SER A 32 9.73 -13.98 8.82
N THR A 33 9.60 -15.14 8.20
CA THR A 33 8.72 -16.23 8.62
C THR A 33 9.57 -17.42 9.06
N HIS A 34 9.16 -18.09 10.13
CA HIS A 34 9.92 -19.22 10.67
C HIS A 34 9.95 -20.43 9.71
N ASP A 35 8.92 -20.59 8.88
CA ASP A 35 8.73 -21.72 7.97
C ASP A 35 9.29 -21.48 6.56
N ARG A 36 9.33 -20.22 6.08
CA ARG A 36 9.71 -19.91 4.69
C ARG A 36 10.83 -18.88 4.55
N GLY A 37 11.42 -18.44 5.66
CA GLY A 37 12.46 -17.40 5.65
C GLY A 37 11.91 -16.03 5.28
N LEU A 38 12.69 -15.24 4.55
CA LEU A 38 12.30 -13.90 4.11
C LEU A 38 11.31 -13.96 2.96
N GLN A 39 10.12 -13.39 3.16
CA GLN A 39 9.06 -13.33 2.16
C GLN A 39 8.66 -11.90 1.86
N GLU A 40 8.57 -11.53 0.59
CA GLU A 40 7.93 -10.27 0.21
C GLU A 40 6.41 -10.42 0.32
N VAL A 41 5.81 -9.64 1.21
CA VAL A 41 4.38 -9.70 1.52
C VAL A 41 3.62 -8.57 0.84
N VAL A 42 4.22 -7.39 0.72
CA VAL A 42 3.62 -6.26 0.00
C VAL A 42 4.64 -5.70 -0.96
N ARG A 43 4.25 -5.58 -2.23
CA ARG A 43 5.01 -4.86 -3.26
C ARG A 43 4.16 -3.73 -3.78
N ALA A 44 4.71 -2.51 -3.80
CA ALA A 44 4.11 -1.37 -4.45
C ALA A 44 5.06 -0.77 -5.48
N LYS A 45 4.53 -0.34 -6.61
CA LYS A 45 5.27 0.41 -7.62
C LYS A 45 4.48 1.63 -8.04
N LEU A 46 5.16 2.77 -8.09
CA LEU A 46 4.60 4.03 -8.52
C LEU A 46 5.19 4.43 -9.86
N TYR A 47 4.35 5.01 -10.70
CA TYR A 47 4.66 5.34 -12.07
C TYR A 47 4.21 6.74 -12.43
N MET A 48 4.92 7.37 -13.37
CA MET A 48 4.52 8.63 -13.99
C MET A 48 4.72 8.58 -15.51
N GLY A 49 4.03 9.45 -16.24
CA GLY A 49 4.30 9.61 -17.67
C GLY A 49 5.72 10.14 -17.91
N ARG A 50 6.33 9.79 -19.04
CA ARG A 50 7.71 10.18 -19.39
C ARG A 50 7.86 11.64 -19.84
N SER A 51 6.74 12.31 -20.11
CA SER A 51 6.76 13.73 -20.47
C SER A 51 7.15 14.58 -19.26
N LYS A 52 7.90 15.65 -19.48
CA LYS A 52 8.19 16.66 -18.44
C LYS A 52 6.93 17.31 -17.87
N SER A 53 5.82 17.30 -18.62
CA SER A 53 4.52 17.82 -18.17
C SER A 53 3.65 16.76 -17.48
N ALA A 54 4.11 15.51 -17.39
CA ALA A 54 3.35 14.46 -16.72
C ALA A 54 3.26 14.76 -15.22
N SER A 55 2.04 14.83 -14.72
CA SER A 55 1.77 15.22 -13.33
C SER A 55 0.94 14.20 -12.57
N THR A 56 0.39 13.20 -13.27
CA THR A 56 -0.42 12.13 -12.69
C THR A 56 0.46 10.97 -12.26
N VAL A 57 0.36 10.61 -10.98
CA VAL A 57 1.00 9.43 -10.42
C VAL A 57 0.04 8.26 -10.53
N TYR A 58 0.56 7.09 -10.88
CA TYR A 58 -0.15 5.83 -10.94
C TYR A 58 0.51 4.86 -9.97
N ALA A 59 -0.25 3.98 -9.34
CA ALA A 59 0.29 2.97 -8.44
C ALA A 59 -0.28 1.59 -8.80
N ASN A 60 0.55 0.56 -8.60
CA ASN A 60 0.14 -0.82 -8.55
C ASN A 60 0.62 -1.43 -7.23
N VAL A 61 -0.22 -2.23 -6.60
CA VAL A 61 0.12 -2.99 -5.41
C VAL A 61 -0.13 -4.48 -5.63
N TRP A 62 0.72 -5.29 -5.03
CA TRP A 62 0.59 -6.73 -4.92
C TRP A 62 0.77 -7.11 -3.46
N ILE A 63 -0.15 -7.91 -2.94
CA ILE A 63 -0.17 -8.37 -1.56
C ILE A 63 -0.22 -9.89 -1.60
N PHE A 64 0.75 -10.53 -0.96
CA PHE A 64 0.95 -11.97 -0.97
C PHE A 64 0.70 -12.54 0.43
N GLY A 65 -0.37 -13.31 0.57
CA GLY A 65 -0.66 -14.11 1.75
C GLY A 65 -0.30 -15.59 1.54
N PRO A 66 -0.31 -16.41 2.60
CA PRO A 66 -0.05 -17.85 2.50
C PRO A 66 -0.98 -18.61 1.55
N SER A 67 -2.23 -18.16 1.42
CA SER A 67 -3.29 -18.79 0.61
C SER A 67 -4.09 -17.80 -0.24
N SER A 68 -3.70 -16.53 -0.26
CA SER A 68 -4.40 -15.48 -1.00
C SER A 68 -3.41 -14.53 -1.68
N ALA A 69 -3.82 -13.96 -2.79
CA ALA A 69 -3.08 -12.90 -3.46
C ALA A 69 -4.06 -11.79 -3.84
N HIS A 70 -3.74 -10.57 -3.42
CA HIS A 70 -4.53 -9.39 -3.70
C HIS A 70 -3.70 -8.43 -4.53
N ARG A 71 -4.37 -7.72 -5.44
CA ARG A 71 -3.70 -6.81 -6.35
C ARG A 71 -4.65 -5.67 -6.67
N GLY A 72 -4.10 -4.47 -6.82
CA GLY A 72 -4.90 -3.29 -7.08
C GLY A 72 -4.12 -2.22 -7.82
N SER A 73 -4.85 -1.28 -8.41
CA SER A 73 -4.28 -0.13 -9.09
C SER A 73 -4.96 1.18 -8.67
N GLY A 74 -4.19 2.25 -8.64
CA GLY A 74 -4.65 3.58 -8.26
C GLY A 74 -3.99 4.66 -9.11
N SER A 75 -4.57 5.87 -9.08
CA SER A 75 -3.98 7.04 -9.73
C SER A 75 -4.41 8.33 -9.06
N ALA A 76 -3.52 9.31 -9.03
CA ALA A 76 -3.73 10.64 -8.46
C ALA A 76 -3.21 11.73 -9.41
N GLY A 77 -4.08 12.67 -9.77
CA GLY A 77 -3.75 13.86 -10.57
C GLY A 77 -3.64 15.12 -9.70
N GLY A 78 -3.84 16.30 -10.29
CA GLY A 78 -3.95 17.55 -9.52
C GLY A 78 -2.67 18.06 -8.84
N TYR A 79 -2.86 18.98 -7.88
CA TYR A 79 -1.81 19.74 -7.20
C TYR A 79 -2.15 19.93 -5.71
N GLY A 80 -1.13 20.24 -4.89
CA GLY A 80 -1.30 20.66 -3.49
C GLY A 80 -1.25 19.54 -2.43
N TYR A 81 -0.89 18.31 -2.80
CA TYR A 81 -0.82 17.17 -1.88
C TYR A 81 0.19 16.11 -2.36
N HIS A 82 0.49 15.14 -1.49
CA HIS A 82 1.40 14.05 -1.82
C HIS A 82 0.74 13.00 -2.73
N LYS A 83 0.88 13.17 -4.05
CA LYS A 83 0.19 12.35 -5.06
C LYS A 83 0.54 10.87 -5.01
N GLU A 84 1.73 10.54 -4.57
CA GLU A 84 2.18 9.15 -4.43
C GLU A 84 1.37 8.41 -3.37
N SER A 85 1.16 9.02 -2.20
CA SER A 85 0.38 8.38 -1.14
C SER A 85 -1.10 8.32 -1.49
N GLU A 86 -1.63 9.31 -2.23
CA GLU A 86 -2.99 9.25 -2.78
C GLU A 86 -3.17 8.11 -3.80
N ALA A 87 -2.24 7.98 -4.75
CA ALA A 87 -2.30 6.91 -5.74
C ALA A 87 -2.18 5.53 -5.08
N LEU A 88 -1.32 5.42 -4.07
CA LEU A 88 -1.10 4.21 -3.29
C LEU A 88 -2.33 3.85 -2.44
N ALA A 89 -2.97 4.81 -1.77
CA ALA A 89 -4.19 4.60 -1.00
C ALA A 89 -5.31 4.02 -1.88
N ARG A 90 -5.51 4.62 -3.06
CA ARG A 90 -6.47 4.11 -4.05
C ARG A 90 -6.13 2.71 -4.55
N ALA A 91 -4.84 2.41 -4.73
CA ALA A 91 -4.39 1.09 -5.16
C ALA A 91 -4.64 0.02 -4.09
N PHE A 92 -4.43 0.34 -2.81
CA PHE A 92 -4.77 -0.55 -1.70
C PHE A 92 -6.27 -0.76 -1.56
N GLU A 93 -7.07 0.30 -1.68
CA GLU A 93 -8.54 0.18 -1.73
C GLU A 93 -8.99 -0.74 -2.88
N ASP A 94 -8.45 -0.57 -4.09
CA ASP A 94 -8.76 -1.44 -5.23
C ASP A 94 -8.26 -2.88 -5.01
N ALA A 95 -7.22 -3.10 -4.20
CA ALA A 95 -6.79 -4.43 -3.79
C ALA A 95 -7.71 -5.06 -2.72
N GLY A 96 -8.73 -4.34 -2.24
CA GLY A 96 -9.64 -4.76 -1.19
C GLY A 96 -9.17 -4.44 0.22
N VAL A 97 -8.14 -3.61 0.40
CA VAL A 97 -7.65 -3.22 1.72
C VAL A 97 -8.51 -2.09 2.29
N ARG A 98 -8.95 -2.28 3.53
CA ARG A 98 -9.60 -1.25 4.35
C ARG A 98 -8.76 -0.97 5.58
N LEU A 99 -8.37 0.29 5.77
CA LEU A 99 -7.55 0.70 6.90
C LEU A 99 -8.41 1.38 7.96
N TYR A 100 -8.04 1.14 9.21
CA TYR A 100 -8.70 1.70 10.38
C TYR A 100 -7.64 2.20 11.36
N HIS A 101 -8.03 3.16 12.19
CA HIS A 101 -7.22 3.64 13.29
C HIS A 101 -8.07 3.76 14.55
N THR A 102 -7.50 3.41 15.70
CA THR A 102 -8.09 3.68 17.01
C THR A 102 -7.43 4.93 17.62
N PRO A 103 -8.15 6.06 17.76
CA PRO A 103 -7.63 7.25 18.40
C PRO A 103 -7.22 6.99 19.86
N LYS A 104 -6.20 7.70 20.33
CA LYS A 104 -5.74 7.58 21.73
C LYS A 104 -6.88 7.93 22.69
N GLY A 105 -7.18 7.01 23.63
CA GLY A 105 -8.26 7.19 24.60
C GLY A 105 -9.65 6.76 24.10
N SER A 106 -9.73 6.20 22.89
CA SER A 106 -10.95 5.61 22.34
C SER A 106 -10.86 4.08 22.30
N THR A 107 -12.00 3.40 22.39
CA THR A 107 -12.17 1.98 22.06
C THR A 107 -12.76 1.77 20.66
N GLU A 108 -13.15 2.85 19.98
CA GLU A 108 -13.78 2.80 18.66
C GLU A 108 -12.73 2.93 17.54
N GLU A 109 -12.82 2.03 16.57
CA GLU A 109 -12.05 2.13 15.32
C GLU A 109 -12.76 3.04 14.32
N VAL A 110 -12.02 3.98 13.75
CA VAL A 110 -12.50 4.83 12.67
C VAL A 110 -11.78 4.50 11.36
N PRO A 111 -12.43 4.67 10.19
CA PRO A 111 -11.75 4.55 8.90
C PRO A 111 -10.53 5.45 8.83
N PHE A 112 -9.44 4.93 8.27
CA PHE A 112 -8.19 5.65 8.12
C PHE A 112 -7.83 5.80 6.64
N ASP A 113 -7.66 7.05 6.21
CA ASP A 113 -7.14 7.39 4.89
C ASP A 113 -5.78 8.09 5.03
N PHE A 114 -4.81 7.67 4.22
CA PHE A 114 -3.46 8.22 4.17
C PHE A 114 -3.15 8.90 2.82
N GLY A 115 -4.15 8.98 1.95
CA GLY A 115 -4.06 9.71 0.69
C GLY A 115 -3.63 11.16 0.90
N GLY A 116 -2.61 11.59 0.15
CA GLY A 116 -2.10 12.97 0.23
C GLY A 116 -1.27 13.33 1.47
N THR A 117 -1.09 12.43 2.46
CA THR A 117 -0.43 12.75 3.74
C THR A 117 1.09 12.57 3.78
N GLY A 118 1.74 12.15 2.69
CA GLY A 118 3.17 11.80 2.70
C GLY A 118 3.43 10.34 3.04
N THR A 119 4.66 10.02 3.42
CA THR A 119 5.15 8.64 3.65
C THR A 119 5.19 8.23 5.13
N SER A 120 4.86 9.14 6.05
CA SER A 120 5.04 8.98 7.51
C SER A 120 4.30 7.81 8.16
N TYR A 121 3.39 7.16 7.45
CA TYR A 121 2.58 6.03 7.94
C TYR A 121 2.84 4.72 7.20
N TYR A 122 3.75 4.71 6.21
CA TYR A 122 3.91 3.55 5.33
C TYR A 122 4.36 2.31 6.11
N GLU A 123 5.28 2.44 7.06
CA GLU A 123 5.69 1.30 7.88
C GLU A 123 4.51 0.69 8.63
N GLU A 124 3.70 1.49 9.33
CA GLU A 124 2.56 0.97 10.09
C GLU A 124 1.47 0.40 9.18
N ILE A 125 1.21 1.02 8.02
CA ILE A 125 0.21 0.56 7.05
C ILE A 125 0.63 -0.77 6.45
N PHE A 126 1.87 -0.87 5.95
CA PHE A 126 2.35 -2.09 5.29
C PHE A 126 2.41 -3.24 6.30
N ALA A 127 2.88 -2.99 7.52
CA ALA A 127 2.85 -3.98 8.60
C ALA A 127 1.41 -4.40 8.97
N ALA A 128 0.45 -3.47 9.01
CA ALA A 128 -0.95 -3.80 9.25
C ALA A 128 -1.53 -4.69 8.14
N ILE A 129 -1.20 -4.42 6.88
CA ILE A 129 -1.61 -5.25 5.74
C ILE A 129 -1.01 -6.64 5.82
N ALA A 130 0.29 -6.76 6.16
CA ALA A 130 0.94 -8.06 6.36
C ALA A 130 0.21 -8.90 7.41
N ARG A 131 -0.09 -8.31 8.58
CA ARG A 131 -0.87 -8.96 9.63
C ARG A 131 -2.24 -9.40 9.14
N ALA A 132 -2.92 -8.57 8.34
CA ALA A 132 -4.24 -8.86 7.81
C ALA A 132 -4.26 -10.03 6.80
N VAL A 133 -3.14 -10.32 6.13
CA VAL A 133 -2.99 -11.52 5.27
C VAL A 133 -2.34 -12.69 6.00
N GLY A 134 -2.22 -12.64 7.33
CA GLY A 134 -1.72 -13.73 8.17
C GLY A 134 -0.21 -13.81 8.28
N GLN A 135 0.51 -12.70 8.05
CA GLN A 135 1.96 -12.61 8.21
C GLN A 135 2.29 -11.67 9.38
N ASP A 136 2.76 -12.21 10.49
CA ASP A 136 2.95 -11.49 11.77
C ASP A 136 4.42 -11.46 12.27
N GLY A 137 5.36 -11.95 11.47
CA GLY A 137 6.78 -11.94 11.79
C GLY A 137 7.44 -10.55 11.73
N PRO A 138 8.72 -10.45 12.16
CA PRO A 138 9.50 -9.22 12.02
C PRO A 138 9.55 -8.76 10.55
N SER A 139 9.30 -7.48 10.32
CA SER A 139 9.16 -6.92 8.98
C SER A 139 10.14 -5.78 8.73
N LEU A 140 10.62 -5.65 7.49
CA LEU A 140 11.42 -4.53 7.01
C LEU A 140 10.77 -3.95 5.76
N LEU A 141 10.51 -2.64 5.77
CA LEU A 141 10.10 -1.89 4.59
C LEU A 141 11.34 -1.39 3.86
N VAL A 142 11.44 -1.71 2.57
CA VAL A 142 12.50 -1.26 1.66
C VAL A 142 11.89 -0.33 0.62
N SER A 143 12.51 0.83 0.40
CA SER A 143 12.17 1.75 -0.69
C SER A 143 13.33 1.84 -1.69
N MET A 144 13.02 1.93 -2.99
CA MET A 144 14.00 1.99 -4.10
C MET A 144 13.55 2.92 -5.21
#